data_AF-A0A969NE92-F1
#
_entry.id   AF-A0A969NE92-F1
#
_cell.length_a   1.000
_cell.length_b   1.000
_cell.length_c   1.000
_cell.angle_alpha   90.00
_cell.angle_beta   90.00
_cell.angle_gamma   90.00
#
_symmetry.space_group_name_H-M   'P 1'
#
loop_
_entity.id
_entity.type
_entity.pdbx_description
1 polymer ?
#
loop_
_entity_poly.entity_id
_entity_poly.type
_entity_poly.pdbx_seq_one_letter_code
_entity_poly.pdbx_strand_id
1 'polypeptide(L)'
;MDNAYVAAVAQVNESVDFINKMKPFGEDSTFKEGAQKLFAAYKSILDVEHKRIIQLLKLPAEEYGDDEIAEYAKLIETSNQKADSELNKLIEIQESFAKKYKFELVKEE
;
A
#
# COMPACT_ATOMS: atom_id res chain seq x y z
N MET A 1 4.64 -20.62 3.93
CA MET A 1 4.42 -19.30 3.30
C MET A 1 5.60 -18.41 3.74
N ASP A 2 6.03 -17.41 2.96
CA ASP A 2 7.17 -16.58 3.35
C ASP A 2 6.85 -15.80 4.64
N ASN A 3 7.72 -15.85 5.65
CA ASN A 3 7.48 -15.22 6.96
C ASN A 3 7.36 -13.70 6.84
N ALA A 4 8.11 -13.06 5.93
CA ALA A 4 8.04 -11.62 5.72
C ALA A 4 6.70 -11.23 5.08
N TYR A 5 6.22 -12.03 4.13
CA TYR A 5 4.90 -11.82 3.51
C TYR A 5 3.77 -11.95 4.53
N VAL A 6 3.80 -12.98 5.37
CA VAL A 6 2.78 -13.18 6.42
C VAL A 6 2.78 -12.02 7.41
N ALA A 7 3.96 -11.54 7.82
CA ALA A 7 4.08 -10.38 8.71
C ALA A 7 3.52 -9.11 8.05
N ALA A 8 3.85 -8.84 6.78
CA ALA A 8 3.34 -7.68 6.05
C ALA A 8 1.81 -7.71 5.92
N VAL A 9 1.23 -8.88 5.58
CA VAL A 9 -0.23 -9.04 5.49
C VAL A 9 -0.89 -8.81 6.85
N ALA A 10 -0.31 -9.33 7.93
CA ALA A 10 -0.83 -9.11 9.28
C ALA A 10 -0.81 -7.61 9.65
N GLN A 11 0.29 -6.92 9.40
CA GLN A 11 0.45 -5.50 9.70
C GLN A 11 -0.52 -4.61 8.90
N VAL A 12 -0.71 -4.90 7.60
CA VAL A 12 -1.66 -4.15 6.77
C VAL A 12 -3.10 -4.39 7.23
N ASN A 13 -3.47 -5.62 7.58
CA ASN A 13 -4.81 -5.90 8.10
C ASN A 13 -5.06 -5.20 9.45
N GLU A 14 -4.07 -5.19 10.35
CA GLU A 14 -4.16 -4.45 11.60
C GLU A 14 -4.32 -2.94 11.35
N SER A 15 -3.58 -2.40 10.39
CA SER A 15 -3.68 -0.98 10.00
C SER A 15 -5.05 -0.65 9.41
N VAL A 16 -5.61 -1.50 8.54
CA VAL A 16 -6.97 -1.35 8.00
C VAL A 16 -8.00 -1.37 9.14
N ASP A 17 -7.89 -2.32 10.07
CA ASP A 17 -8.79 -2.42 11.21
C ASP A 17 -8.72 -1.22 12.14
N PHE A 18 -7.51 -0.71 12.39
CA PHE A 18 -7.29 0.50 13.19
C PHE A 18 -7.94 1.72 12.53
N ILE A 19 -7.65 1.96 11.25
CA ILE A 19 -8.21 3.08 10.51
C ILE A 19 -9.74 2.99 10.42
N ASN A 20 -10.31 1.80 10.24
CA ASN A 20 -11.76 1.62 10.21
C ASN A 20 -12.43 2.04 11.53
N LYS A 21 -11.76 1.79 12.66
CA LYS A 21 -12.22 2.17 14.01
C LYS A 21 -11.92 3.64 14.34
N MET A 22 -11.03 4.29 13.60
CA MET A 22 -10.68 5.70 13.81
C MET A 22 -11.92 6.59 13.62
N LYS A 23 -12.11 7.55 14.52
CA LYS A 23 -13.17 8.55 14.37
C LYS A 23 -12.71 9.66 13.41
N PRO A 24 -13.63 10.33 12.69
CA PRO A 24 -13.32 11.57 11.99
C PRO A 24 -12.73 12.62 12.92
N PHE A 25 -11.96 13.56 12.37
CA PHE A 25 -11.47 14.71 13.12
C PHE A 25 -12.55 15.78 13.18
N GLY A 26 -13.28 15.84 14.31
CA GLY A 26 -14.52 16.61 14.38
C GLY A 26 -15.53 16.05 13.38
N GLU A 27 -15.91 16.85 12.39
CA GLU A 27 -16.81 16.46 11.29
C GLU A 27 -16.06 16.09 10.00
N ASP A 28 -14.72 16.15 9.99
CA ASP A 28 -13.90 15.92 8.80
C ASP A 28 -13.36 14.48 8.76
N SER A 29 -13.85 13.69 7.82
CA SER A 29 -13.43 12.31 7.55
C SER A 29 -12.32 12.20 6.50
N THR A 30 -11.89 13.30 5.87
CA THR A 30 -11.00 13.29 4.69
C THR A 30 -9.70 12.53 4.98
N PHE A 31 -9.10 12.77 6.15
CA PHE A 31 -7.87 12.10 6.54
C PHE A 31 -8.06 10.59 6.74
N LYS A 32 -9.17 10.20 7.40
CA LYS A 32 -9.54 8.79 7.58
C LYS A 32 -9.74 8.11 6.23
N GLU A 33 -10.52 8.71 5.35
CA GLU A 33 -10.83 8.17 4.03
C GLU A 33 -9.59 8.04 3.15
N GLY A 34 -8.67 9.03 3.21
CA GLY A 34 -7.37 8.96 2.54
C GLY A 34 -6.55 7.78 3.04
N ALA A 35 -6.43 7.61 4.37
CA ALA A 35 -5.72 6.50 4.96
C ALA A 35 -6.35 5.15 4.59
N GLN A 36 -7.68 5.05 4.56
CA GLN A 36 -8.39 3.83 4.13
C GLN A 36 -8.01 3.43 2.70
N LYS A 37 -7.92 4.39 1.78
CA LYS A 37 -7.52 4.13 0.38
C LYS A 37 -6.08 3.65 0.30
N LEU A 38 -5.15 4.28 1.01
CA LEU A 38 -3.75 3.85 1.05
C LEU A 38 -3.60 2.41 1.54
N PHE A 39 -4.18 2.09 2.70
CA PHE A 39 -4.05 0.74 3.25
C PHE A 39 -4.81 -0.31 2.43
N ALA A 40 -5.93 0.06 1.79
CA ALA A 40 -6.60 -0.82 0.84
C ALA A 40 -5.73 -1.13 -0.39
N ALA A 41 -4.98 -0.14 -0.89
CA ALA A 41 -4.04 -0.35 -1.98
C ALA A 41 -2.86 -1.24 -1.57
N TYR A 42 -2.26 -1.02 -0.39
CA TYR A 42 -1.22 -1.91 0.14
C TYR A 42 -1.72 -3.34 0.33
N LYS A 43 -2.95 -3.52 0.81
CA LYS A 43 -3.55 -4.85 0.91
C LYS A 43 -3.70 -5.51 -0.47
N SER A 44 -4.19 -4.76 -1.45
CA SER A 44 -4.31 -5.24 -2.84
C SER A 44 -2.95 -5.65 -3.43
N ILE A 45 -1.91 -4.84 -3.20
CA ILE A 45 -0.53 -5.12 -3.63
C ILE A 45 0.01 -6.42 -3.03
N LEU A 46 -0.31 -6.70 -1.76
CA LEU A 46 0.07 -7.94 -1.11
C LEU A 46 -0.72 -9.15 -1.63
N ASP A 47 -2.04 -8.99 -1.80
CA ASP A 47 -2.93 -10.09 -2.18
C ASP A 47 -2.77 -10.51 -3.65
N VAL A 48 -2.38 -9.57 -4.51
CA VAL A 48 -2.26 -9.76 -5.96
C VAL A 48 -0.79 -9.83 -6.38
N GLU A 49 -0.08 -8.71 -6.39
CA GLU A 49 1.24 -8.62 -7.00
C GLU A 49 2.31 -9.40 -6.24
N HIS A 50 2.47 -9.17 -4.92
CA HIS A 50 3.49 -9.87 -4.14
C HIS A 50 3.23 -11.37 -4.05
N LYS A 51 1.98 -11.76 -3.91
CA LYS A 51 1.61 -13.18 -3.89
C LYS A 51 2.01 -13.87 -5.19
N ARG A 52 1.78 -13.22 -6.34
CA ARG A 52 2.17 -13.75 -7.65
C ARG A 52 3.69 -13.75 -7.84
N ILE A 53 4.38 -12.69 -7.43
CA ILE A 53 5.86 -12.65 -7.42
C ILE A 53 6.43 -13.84 -6.64
N ILE A 54 5.93 -14.12 -5.43
CA ILE A 54 6.38 -15.25 -4.61
C ILE A 54 6.12 -16.59 -5.31
N GLN A 55 5.04 -16.70 -6.10
CA GLN A 55 4.77 -17.91 -6.89
C GLN A 55 5.75 -18.06 -8.04
N LEU A 56 6.01 -16.97 -8.78
CA LEU A 56 6.99 -16.95 -9.88
C LEU A 56 8.38 -17.36 -9.39
N LEU A 57 8.83 -16.80 -8.26
CA LEU A 57 10.14 -17.10 -7.67
C LEU A 57 10.27 -18.55 -7.13
N LYS A 58 9.18 -19.30 -7.08
CA LYS A 58 9.16 -20.71 -6.66
C LYS A 58 9.05 -21.69 -7.81
N LEU A 59 8.90 -21.19 -9.04
CA LEU A 59 8.89 -22.05 -10.22
C LEU A 59 10.25 -22.75 -10.36
N PRO A 60 10.27 -24.02 -10.83
CA PRO A 60 11.49 -24.67 -11.28
C PRO A 60 12.20 -23.83 -12.33
N ALA A 61 13.53 -23.93 -12.42
CA ALA A 61 14.32 -23.14 -13.37
C ALA A 61 13.91 -23.41 -14.83
N GLU A 62 13.42 -24.62 -15.11
CA GLU A 62 12.93 -25.03 -16.42
C GLU A 62 11.59 -24.38 -16.81
N GLU A 63 10.84 -23.91 -15.82
CA GLU A 63 9.54 -23.23 -15.99
C GLU A 63 9.66 -21.70 -15.86
N TYR A 64 10.85 -21.18 -15.55
CA TYR A 64 11.09 -19.74 -15.38
C TYR A 64 11.76 -19.17 -16.64
N GLY A 65 10.96 -18.69 -17.59
CA GLY A 65 11.40 -18.18 -18.88
C GLY A 65 11.23 -16.66 -19.03
N ASP A 66 11.35 -16.20 -20.29
CA ASP A 66 11.22 -14.79 -20.65
C ASP A 66 9.84 -14.21 -20.27
N ASP A 67 8.78 -15.02 -20.36
CA ASP A 67 7.42 -14.62 -20.00
C ASP A 67 7.29 -14.36 -18.49
N GLU A 68 7.85 -15.24 -17.65
CA GLU A 68 7.87 -15.08 -16.20
C GLU A 68 8.72 -13.87 -15.77
N ILE A 69 9.83 -13.60 -16.47
CA ILE A 69 10.67 -12.41 -16.27
C ILE A 69 9.88 -11.14 -16.59
N ALA A 70 9.17 -11.12 -17.72
CA ALA A 70 8.34 -9.98 -18.12
C ALA A 70 7.17 -9.78 -17.15
N GLU A 71 6.52 -10.86 -16.70
CA GLU A 71 5.46 -10.80 -15.70
C GLU A 71 6.00 -10.23 -14.37
N TYR A 72 7.12 -10.75 -13.88
CA TYR A 72 7.77 -10.28 -12.66
C TYR A 72 8.06 -8.77 -12.71
N ALA A 73 8.67 -8.30 -13.81
CA ALA A 73 8.98 -6.87 -13.99
C ALA A 73 7.71 -6.02 -13.96
N LYS A 74 6.65 -6.46 -14.66
CA LYS A 74 5.35 -5.77 -14.69
C LYS A 74 4.68 -5.72 -13.32
N LEU A 75 4.76 -6.79 -12.54
CA LEU A 75 4.18 -6.84 -11.18
C LEU A 75 4.89 -5.87 -10.23
N ILE A 76 6.22 -5.75 -10.32
CA ILE A 76 6.98 -4.76 -9.56
C ILE A 76 6.57 -3.34 -9.95
N GLU A 77 6.57 -3.04 -11.25
CA GLU A 77 6.18 -1.72 -11.75
C GLU A 77 4.78 -1.34 -11.28
N THR A 78 3.82 -2.27 -11.44
CA THR A 78 2.43 -2.08 -11.01
C THR A 78 2.32 -1.85 -9.49
N SER A 79 3.08 -2.61 -8.69
CA SER A 79 3.10 -2.46 -7.23
C SER A 79 3.59 -1.06 -6.83
N ASN A 80 4.70 -0.61 -7.41
CA ASN A 80 5.29 0.69 -7.11
C ASN A 80 4.35 1.83 -7.52
N GLN A 81 3.82 1.77 -8.75
CA GLN A 81 2.88 2.79 -9.25
C GLN A 81 1.63 2.91 -8.37
N LYS A 82 1.05 1.79 -7.92
CA LYS A 82 -0.10 1.80 -7.00
C LYS A 82 0.26 2.39 -5.64
N ALA A 83 1.40 1.99 -5.07
CA ALA A 83 1.87 2.49 -3.79
C ALA A 83 2.12 4.01 -3.83
N ASP A 84 2.87 4.46 -4.82
CA ASP A 84 3.21 5.88 -5.00
C ASP A 84 1.96 6.72 -5.28
N SER A 85 1.04 6.23 -6.11
CA SER A 85 -0.19 6.96 -6.43
C SER A 85 -1.05 7.23 -5.20
N GLU A 86 -1.29 6.22 -4.37
CA GLU A 86 -2.11 6.41 -3.16
C GLU A 86 -1.35 7.14 -2.05
N LEU A 87 -0.03 6.95 -1.94
CA LEU A 87 0.79 7.71 -1.00
C LEU A 87 0.76 9.21 -1.32
N ASN A 88 0.95 9.57 -2.59
CA ASN A 88 0.91 10.96 -3.03
C ASN A 88 -0.46 11.59 -2.77
N LYS A 89 -1.55 10.86 -3.02
CA LYS A 89 -2.91 11.32 -2.67
C LYS A 89 -3.07 11.55 -1.17
N LEU A 90 -2.51 10.68 -0.33
CA LEU A 90 -2.55 10.89 1.11
C LEU A 90 -1.72 12.11 1.53
N ILE A 91 -0.56 12.34 0.93
CA ILE A 91 0.27 13.53 1.17
C ILE A 91 -0.52 14.80 0.82
N GLU A 92 -1.19 14.84 -0.33
CA GLU A 92 -2.04 15.98 -0.73
C GLU A 92 -3.19 16.21 0.27
N ILE A 93 -3.78 15.12 0.79
CA ILE A 93 -4.80 15.19 1.85
C ILE A 93 -4.21 15.73 3.15
N GLN A 94 -3.01 15.28 3.54
CA GLN A 94 -2.30 15.76 4.72
C GLN A 94 -2.01 17.26 4.63
N GLU A 95 -1.50 17.73 3.50
CA GLU A 95 -1.23 19.16 3.23
C GLU A 95 -2.51 20.00 3.28
N SER A 96 -3.58 19.52 2.64
CA SER A 96 -4.87 20.20 2.63
C SER A 96 -5.50 20.26 4.03
N PHE A 97 -5.42 19.16 4.77
CA PHE A 97 -5.92 19.05 6.14
C PHE A 97 -5.13 19.97 7.08
N ALA A 98 -3.79 19.96 6.99
CA ALA A 98 -2.94 20.84 7.78
C ALA A 98 -3.25 22.32 7.52
N LYS A 99 -3.40 22.72 6.24
CA LYS A 99 -3.81 24.07 5.87
C LYS A 99 -5.17 24.45 6.44
N LYS A 100 -6.16 23.55 6.36
CA LYS A 100 -7.54 23.79 6.85
C LYS A 100 -7.57 24.01 8.36
N TYR A 101 -6.81 23.23 9.12
CA TYR A 101 -6.80 23.27 10.58
C TYR A 101 -5.63 24.07 11.18
N LYS A 102 -4.82 24.72 10.34
CA LYS A 102 -3.64 25.50 10.70
C LYS A 102 -2.59 24.69 11.48
N PHE A 103 -2.40 23.42 11.08
CA PHE A 103 -1.28 22.61 11.54
C PHE A 103 -0.03 22.91 10.71
N GLU A 104 1.13 22.85 11.35
CA GLU A 104 2.42 22.87 10.67
C GLU A 104 2.81 21.43 10.32
N LEU A 105 3.15 21.21 9.05
CA LEU A 105 3.74 19.94 8.63
C LEU A 105 5.24 19.97 8.90
N VAL A 106 5.71 19.04 9.71
CA VAL A 106 7.14 18.78 9.89
C VAL A 106 7.56 17.78 8.82
N LYS A 107 8.47 18.18 7.94
CA LYS A 107 9.14 17.26 7.02
C LYS A 107 10.37 16.72 7.74
N GLU A 108 10.45 15.40 7.92
CA GLU A 108 11.72 14.76 8.28
C GLU A 108 12.60 14.72 7.02
N GLU A 109 13.81 15.27 7.12
CA GLU A 109 14.85 15.29 6.07
C GLU A 109 15.57 13.94 5.93
#